data_AF-A0A7S2IVS4-F1
#
_entry.id   AF-A0A7S2IVS4-F1
#
_cell.length_a   1.000
_cell.length_b   1.000
_cell.length_c   1.000
_cell.angle_alpha   90.00
_cell.angle_beta   90.00
_cell.angle_gamma   90.00
#
_symmetry.space_group_name_H-M   'P 1'
#
loop_
_entity.id
_entity.type
_entity.pdbx_description
1 polymer ?
#
loop_
_entity_poly.entity_id
_entity_poly.type
_entity_poly.pdbx_seq_one_letter_code
_entity_poly.pdbx_strand_id
1 'polypeptide(L)'
;RNMCVHPEVSAEGDRDRVDEMCRQLTAPWLRDRSAADAARSGAKLCQYYEKYESSLANQSQLLESGVYTVEDLRAKGLEEDCGWCPYYAARRLLQAADVVVLNYQYVLDPKVSMASSLGGAPVMPGTRPEPRGGGGGAEPSIVV
;
A
#
# COMPACT_ATOMS: atom_id res chain seq x y z
N ARG A 1 -10.25 -0.39 6.59
CA ARG A 1 -11.64 -0.38 6.07
C ARG A 1 -11.80 0.49 4.83
N ASN A 2 -11.53 1.80 4.88
CA ASN A 2 -11.91 2.76 3.82
C ASN A 2 -11.24 2.53 2.45
N MET A 3 -10.14 1.78 2.40
CA MET A 3 -9.40 1.46 1.18
C MET A 3 -9.64 0.02 0.67
N CYS A 4 -10.60 -0.74 1.20
CA CYS A 4 -10.83 -2.10 0.67
C CYS A 4 -11.72 -2.06 -0.59
N VAL A 5 -11.29 -2.74 -1.66
CA VAL A 5 -12.06 -2.89 -2.92
C VAL A 5 -12.63 -4.29 -3.11
N HIS A 6 -12.24 -5.27 -2.29
CA HIS A 6 -12.72 -6.64 -2.41
C HIS A 6 -14.20 -6.73 -2.00
N PRO A 7 -15.09 -7.30 -2.83
CA PRO A 7 -16.53 -7.25 -2.61
C PRO A 7 -16.97 -7.94 -1.32
N GLU A 8 -16.40 -9.11 -1.00
CA GLU A 8 -16.76 -9.85 0.22
C GLU A 8 -16.22 -9.19 1.51
N VAL A 9 -15.06 -8.50 1.42
CA VAL A 9 -14.37 -7.95 2.60
C VAL A 9 -14.84 -6.52 2.88
N SER A 10 -15.11 -5.74 1.84
CA SER A 10 -15.61 -4.36 1.95
C SER A 10 -17.06 -4.28 2.45
N ALA A 11 -17.84 -5.35 2.28
CA ALA A 11 -19.20 -5.46 2.78
C ALA A 11 -19.28 -5.57 4.32
N GLU A 12 -18.20 -5.97 4.97
CA GLU A 12 -18.17 -6.18 6.42
C GLU A 12 -18.12 -4.84 7.19
N GLY A 13 -18.90 -4.77 8.27
CA GLY A 13 -19.02 -3.55 9.09
C GLY A 13 -17.85 -3.36 10.06
N ASP A 14 -17.36 -4.46 10.63
CA ASP A 14 -16.37 -4.43 11.70
C ASP A 14 -14.93 -4.32 11.17
N ARG A 15 -14.20 -3.31 11.66
CA ARG A 15 -12.81 -3.05 11.26
C ARG A 15 -11.91 -4.26 11.50
N ASP A 16 -12.00 -4.86 12.68
CA ASP A 16 -11.10 -5.95 13.07
C ASP A 16 -11.37 -7.22 12.24
N ARG A 17 -12.63 -7.44 11.84
CA ARG A 17 -13.01 -8.56 10.96
C ARG A 17 -12.55 -8.34 9.52
N VAL A 18 -12.61 -7.10 9.03
CA VAL A 18 -12.02 -6.72 7.73
C VAL A 18 -10.52 -7.01 7.71
N ASP A 19 -9.80 -6.65 8.77
CA ASP A 19 -8.35 -6.84 8.86
C ASP A 19 -8.00 -8.34 8.95
N GLU A 20 -8.75 -9.12 9.70
CA GLU A 20 -8.58 -10.58 9.80
C GLU A 20 -8.81 -11.28 8.46
N MET A 21 -9.91 -10.99 7.77
CA MET A 21 -10.20 -11.56 6.45
C MET A 21 -9.13 -11.17 5.42
N CYS A 22 -8.71 -9.90 5.43
CA CYS A 22 -7.64 -9.44 4.54
C CYS A 22 -6.35 -10.24 4.77
N ARG A 23 -5.94 -10.42 6.04
CA ARG A 23 -4.76 -11.20 6.41
C ARG A 23 -4.86 -12.66 5.98
N GLN A 24 -6.03 -13.28 6.11
CA GLN A 24 -6.26 -14.66 5.68
C GLN A 24 -6.07 -14.82 4.16
N LEU A 25 -6.55 -13.86 3.37
CA LEU A 25 -6.47 -13.90 1.90
C LEU A 25 -5.08 -13.54 1.35
N THR A 26 -4.28 -12.77 2.08
CA THR A 26 -2.94 -12.33 1.66
C THR A 26 -1.80 -13.11 2.32
N ALA A 27 -2.12 -14.10 3.15
CA ALA A 27 -1.11 -14.79 3.95
C ALA A 27 -0.08 -15.53 3.07
N PRO A 28 1.23 -15.46 3.39
CA PRO A 28 2.27 -16.08 2.58
C PRO A 28 2.12 -17.61 2.50
N TRP A 29 1.71 -18.26 3.59
CA TRP A 29 1.45 -19.71 3.59
C TRP A 29 0.29 -20.12 2.67
N LEU A 30 -0.64 -19.21 2.38
CA LEU A 30 -1.72 -19.46 1.43
C LEU A 30 -1.22 -19.30 -0.01
N ARG A 31 -0.33 -18.34 -0.25
CA ARG A 31 0.34 -18.14 -1.54
C ARG A 31 1.21 -19.36 -1.90
N ASP A 32 2.00 -19.86 -0.96
CA ASP A 32 2.85 -21.05 -1.15
C ASP A 32 2.01 -22.29 -1.48
N ARG A 33 0.89 -22.48 -0.77
CA ARG A 33 -0.06 -23.58 -1.04
C ARG A 33 -0.72 -23.44 -2.40
N SER A 34 -1.12 -22.23 -2.78
CA SER A 34 -1.73 -22.00 -4.09
C SER A 34 -0.76 -22.24 -5.24
N ALA A 35 0.53 -21.94 -5.04
CA ALA A 35 1.59 -22.20 -6.01
C ALA A 35 1.90 -23.71 -6.13
N ALA A 36 1.88 -24.45 -5.01
CA ALA A 36 2.13 -25.88 -4.99
C ALA A 36 0.93 -26.72 -5.50
N ASP A 37 -0.29 -26.32 -5.17
CA ASP A 37 -1.53 -27.07 -5.42
C ASP A 37 -2.51 -26.28 -6.31
N ALA A 38 -2.03 -25.63 -7.38
CA ALA A 38 -2.84 -24.84 -8.32
C ALA A 38 -4.03 -25.62 -8.92
N ALA A 39 -3.98 -26.95 -8.93
CA ALA A 39 -5.00 -27.84 -9.49
C ALA A 39 -6.09 -28.30 -8.51
N ARG A 40 -5.94 -28.10 -7.18
CA ARG A 40 -6.91 -28.62 -6.17
C ARG A 40 -7.34 -27.59 -5.12
N SER A 41 -6.77 -26.39 -5.15
CA SER A 41 -6.95 -25.41 -4.09
C SER A 41 -8.13 -24.47 -4.39
N GLY A 42 -9.28 -24.72 -3.78
CA GLY A 42 -10.34 -23.72 -3.61
C GLY A 42 -9.97 -22.56 -2.66
N ALA A 43 -8.66 -22.33 -2.45
CA ALA A 43 -8.15 -21.24 -1.63
C ALA A 43 -8.26 -19.95 -2.43
N LYS A 44 -9.31 -19.16 -2.14
CA LYS A 44 -9.52 -17.85 -2.75
C LYS A 44 -8.38 -16.92 -2.29
N LEU A 45 -7.40 -16.65 -3.14
CA LEU A 45 -6.48 -15.53 -2.93
C LEU A 45 -7.16 -14.21 -3.31
N CYS A 46 -6.67 -13.11 -2.74
CA CYS A 46 -7.11 -11.79 -3.15
C CYS A 46 -6.50 -11.41 -4.51
N GLN A 47 -7.33 -11.37 -5.55
CA GLN A 47 -6.90 -11.03 -6.91
C GLN A 47 -6.25 -9.65 -7.00
N TYR A 48 -6.77 -8.66 -6.26
CA TYR A 48 -6.23 -7.30 -6.23
C TYR A 48 -4.83 -7.23 -5.58
N TYR A 49 -4.56 -8.10 -4.60
CA TYR A 49 -3.25 -8.15 -3.96
C TYR A 49 -2.20 -8.83 -4.86
N GLU A 50 -2.56 -9.94 -5.52
CA GLU A 50 -1.65 -10.59 -6.48
C GLU A 50 -1.36 -9.70 -7.69
N LYS A 51 -2.36 -8.97 -8.19
CA LYS A 51 -2.17 -7.94 -9.21
C LYS A 51 -1.23 -6.84 -8.71
N TYR A 52 -1.42 -6.35 -7.49
CA TYR A 52 -0.52 -5.37 -6.87
C TYR A 52 0.93 -5.88 -6.81
N GLU A 53 1.16 -7.10 -6.32
CA GLU A 53 2.50 -7.72 -6.26
C GLU A 53 3.12 -7.89 -7.65
N SER A 54 2.33 -8.35 -8.63
CA SER A 54 2.78 -8.55 -10.01
C SER A 54 3.09 -7.23 -10.72
N SER A 55 2.27 -6.20 -10.51
CA SER A 55 2.46 -4.86 -11.06
C SER A 55 3.64 -4.14 -10.39
N LEU A 56 3.94 -4.41 -9.12
CA LEU A 56 5.06 -3.76 -8.42
C LEU A 56 6.44 -4.19 -8.92
N ALA A 57 6.57 -5.34 -9.59
CA ALA A 57 7.79 -5.72 -10.26
C ALA A 57 8.19 -4.71 -11.37
N ASN A 58 7.21 -3.97 -11.92
CA ASN A 58 7.40 -2.99 -12.99
C ASN A 58 7.45 -1.53 -12.49
N GLN A 59 7.72 -1.36 -11.19
CA GLN A 59 7.95 -0.22 -10.29
C GLN A 59 8.00 1.27 -10.76
N SER A 60 8.06 1.65 -12.03
CA SER A 60 8.43 3.02 -12.41
C SER A 60 7.29 4.01 -12.65
N GLN A 61 6.01 3.60 -12.72
CA GLN A 61 4.90 4.51 -13.08
C GLN A 61 3.56 4.11 -12.42
N LEU A 62 3.55 3.77 -11.12
CA LEU A 62 2.27 3.37 -10.49
C LEU A 62 1.26 4.53 -10.48
N LEU A 63 1.73 5.75 -10.22
CA LEU A 63 0.93 6.96 -10.19
C LEU A 63 1.80 8.13 -10.69
N GLU A 64 1.18 9.04 -11.42
CA GLU A 64 1.80 10.34 -11.77
C GLU A 64 1.99 11.19 -10.50
N SER A 65 2.83 12.21 -10.56
CA SER A 65 2.95 13.16 -9.46
C SER A 65 1.63 13.92 -9.28
N GLY A 66 1.06 13.83 -8.09
CA GLY A 66 -0.26 14.38 -7.80
C GLY A 66 -0.62 14.24 -6.32
N VAL A 67 -1.70 14.92 -5.94
CA VAL A 67 -2.31 14.80 -4.62
C VAL A 67 -3.38 13.72 -4.69
N TYR A 68 -3.31 12.72 -3.82
CA TYR A 68 -4.23 11.59 -3.83
C TYR A 68 -5.01 11.47 -2.53
N THR A 69 -6.34 11.57 -2.62
CA THR A 69 -7.20 11.27 -1.48
C THR A 69 -7.45 9.76 -1.35
N VAL A 70 -7.99 9.36 -0.19
CA VAL A 70 -8.38 7.96 0.06
C VAL A 70 -9.41 7.47 -0.97
N GLU A 71 -10.32 8.35 -1.36
CA GLU A 71 -11.33 8.11 -2.38
C GLU A 71 -10.72 7.95 -3.77
N ASP A 72 -9.74 8.78 -4.12
CA ASP A 72 -9.06 8.72 -5.42
C ASP A 72 -8.27 7.42 -5.58
N LEU A 73 -7.54 7.00 -4.53
CA LEU A 73 -6.83 5.71 -4.52
C LEU A 73 -7.80 4.54 -4.65
N ARG A 74 -8.96 4.63 -4.01
CA ARG A 74 -10.00 3.60 -4.14
C ARG A 74 -10.62 3.57 -5.53
N ALA A 75 -10.87 4.72 -6.14
CA ALA A 75 -11.38 4.82 -7.50
C ALA A 75 -10.37 4.24 -8.50
N LYS A 76 -9.08 4.56 -8.35
CA LYS A 76 -7.99 4.01 -9.16
C LYS A 76 -7.85 2.49 -9.03
N GLY A 77 -8.03 1.94 -7.83
CA GLY A 77 -8.03 0.48 -7.62
C GLY A 77 -9.28 -0.23 -8.14
N LEU A 78 -10.37 0.50 -8.42
CA LEU A 78 -11.59 -0.02 -9.03
C LEU A 78 -11.56 0.10 -10.56
N GLU A 79 -10.81 1.07 -11.10
CA GLU A 79 -10.55 1.18 -12.54
C GLU A 79 -9.86 -0.11 -13.05
N GLU A 80 -10.41 -0.68 -14.13
CA GLU A 80 -9.96 -1.95 -14.73
C GLU A 80 -8.49 -1.89 -15.18
N ASP A 81 -8.00 -0.71 -15.55
CA ASP A 81 -6.64 -0.45 -16.03
C ASP A 81 -5.58 -0.50 -14.92
N CYS A 82 -5.99 -0.31 -13.65
CA CYS A 82 -5.10 -0.18 -12.50
C CYS A 82 -5.55 -1.07 -11.34
N GLY A 83 -5.94 -2.32 -11.63
CA GLY A 83 -6.50 -3.30 -10.68
C GLY A 83 -5.57 -3.78 -9.55
N TRP A 84 -4.83 -2.90 -8.90
CA TRP A 84 -4.04 -3.13 -7.69
C TRP A 84 -4.84 -2.85 -6.42
N CYS A 85 -4.42 -3.47 -5.31
CA CYS A 85 -5.00 -3.23 -3.99
C CYS A 85 -4.59 -1.84 -3.46
N PRO A 86 -5.54 -0.90 -3.25
CA PRO A 86 -5.18 0.47 -2.91
C PRO A 86 -4.65 0.61 -1.49
N TYR A 87 -5.02 -0.29 -0.57
CA TYR A 87 -4.46 -0.32 0.78
C TYR A 87 -2.94 -0.60 0.78
N TYR A 88 -2.49 -1.60 0.01
CA TYR A 88 -1.06 -1.95 -0.04
C TYR A 88 -0.25 -0.95 -0.85
N ALA A 89 -0.83 -0.40 -1.92
CA ALA A 89 -0.23 0.68 -2.65
C ALA A 89 -0.08 1.96 -1.82
N ALA A 90 -1.12 2.39 -1.09
CA ALA A 90 -1.02 3.53 -0.18
C ALA A 90 0.09 3.34 0.85
N ARG A 91 0.24 2.12 1.40
CA ARG A 91 1.33 1.80 2.34
C ARG A 91 2.72 1.91 1.70
N ARG A 92 2.85 1.57 0.43
CA ARG A 92 4.11 1.73 -0.32
C ARG A 92 4.37 3.18 -0.67
N LEU A 93 3.33 3.92 -1.09
CA LEU A 93 3.39 5.35 -1.39
C LEU A 93 3.77 6.15 -0.14
N LEU A 94 3.33 5.72 1.05
CA LEU A 94 3.74 6.33 2.33
C LEU A 94 5.26 6.41 2.51
N GLN A 95 6.03 5.51 1.89
CA GLN A 95 7.49 5.49 1.97
C GLN A 95 8.15 6.39 0.92
N ALA A 96 7.44 6.73 -0.15
CA ALA A 96 7.91 7.57 -1.25
C ALA A 96 7.33 8.99 -1.22
N ALA A 97 6.35 9.24 -0.35
CA ALA A 97 5.65 10.50 -0.25
C ALA A 97 6.45 11.54 0.55
N ASP A 98 6.43 12.78 0.09
CA ASP A 98 7.03 13.93 0.78
C ASP A 98 6.14 14.48 1.90
N VAL A 99 4.83 14.43 1.68
CA VAL A 99 3.80 14.90 2.61
C VAL A 99 2.79 13.76 2.79
N VAL A 100 2.39 13.53 4.04
CA VAL A 100 1.40 12.50 4.40
C VAL A 100 0.43 13.07 5.44
N VAL A 101 -0.87 13.05 5.13
CA VAL A 101 -1.93 13.42 6.08
C VAL A 101 -2.47 12.18 6.81
N LEU A 102 -2.18 12.05 8.11
CA LEU A 102 -2.62 10.93 8.94
C LEU A 102 -3.38 11.39 10.19
N ASN A 103 -4.21 10.50 10.72
CA ASN A 103 -4.81 10.70 12.04
C ASN A 103 -3.76 10.48 13.15
N TYR A 104 -3.86 11.24 14.24
CA TYR A 104 -2.96 11.19 15.41
C TYR A 104 -2.71 9.78 15.94
N GLN A 105 -3.70 8.89 15.88
CA GLN A 105 -3.57 7.50 16.32
C GLN A 105 -2.44 6.74 15.59
N TYR A 106 -2.17 7.07 14.33
CA TYR A 106 -1.12 6.43 13.53
C TYR A 106 0.29 6.93 13.89
N VAL A 107 0.39 8.11 14.53
CA VAL A 107 1.65 8.72 14.96
C VAL A 107 1.96 8.33 16.41
N LEU A 108 0.95 8.31 17.28
CA LEU A 108 1.12 8.14 18.72
C LEU A 108 1.18 6.68 19.16
N ASP A 109 0.53 5.75 18.46
CA ASP A 109 0.58 4.34 18.82
C ASP A 109 1.86 3.68 18.27
N PRO A 110 2.80 3.24 19.14
CA PRO A 110 4.06 2.62 18.70
C PRO A 110 3.83 1.37 17.85
N LYS A 111 2.71 0.65 18.02
CA LYS A 111 2.41 -0.55 17.23
C LYS A 111 2.12 -0.21 15.78
N VAL A 112 1.49 0.94 15.54
CA VAL A 112 1.04 1.36 14.22
C VAL A 112 2.12 2.20 13.52
N SER A 113 2.82 3.08 14.24
CA SER A 113 3.88 3.91 13.68
C SER A 113 5.07 3.09 13.18
N MET A 114 5.47 2.04 13.91
CA MET A 114 6.51 1.11 13.48
C MET A 114 6.09 0.32 12.23
N ALA A 115 4.83 -0.09 12.13
CA ALA A 115 4.32 -0.85 10.98
C ALA A 115 4.24 0.01 9.70
N SER A 116 4.05 1.31 9.83
CA SER A 116 3.99 2.26 8.72
C SER A 116 5.36 2.79 8.31
N SER A 117 6.46 2.32 8.93
CA SER A 117 7.83 2.80 8.67
C SER A 117 8.02 4.32 8.85
N LEU A 118 7.06 5.01 9.49
CA LEU A 118 7.14 6.44 9.83
C LEU A 118 8.21 6.71 10.89
N GLY A 119 8.78 5.65 11.49
CA GLY A 119 9.94 5.68 12.37
C GLY A 119 11.29 5.75 11.65
N GLY A 120 11.39 6.52 10.56
CA GLY A 120 12.69 6.96 10.06
C GLY A 120 13.39 7.84 11.10
N ALA A 121 14.71 7.74 11.22
CA ALA A 121 15.48 8.56 12.16
C ALA A 121 15.10 10.05 11.98
N PRO A 122 14.83 10.79 13.08
CA PRO A 122 14.39 12.17 12.98
C PRO A 122 15.46 12.99 12.27
N VAL A 123 15.19 13.40 11.03
CA VAL A 123 15.97 14.44 10.38
C VAL A 123 15.54 15.74 11.04
N MET A 124 16.38 16.18 11.99
CA MET A 124 16.21 17.46 12.64
C MET A 124 16.25 18.57 11.57
N PRO A 125 15.31 19.54 11.59
CA PRO A 125 15.38 20.69 10.71
C PRO A 125 16.60 21.55 11.08
N GLY A 126 17.71 21.35 10.35
CA GLY A 126 18.97 22.04 10.59
C GLY A 126 20.19 21.44 9.87
N THR A 127 20.15 20.18 9.44
CA THR A 127 21.22 19.61 8.60
C THR A 127 20.88 19.77 7.13
N ARG A 128 21.58 20.67 6.43
CA ARG A 128 21.59 20.69 4.96
C ARG A 128 22.03 19.29 4.49
N PRO A 129 21.27 18.61 3.61
CA PRO A 129 21.80 17.44 2.94
C PRO A 129 22.97 17.89 2.08
N GLU A 130 24.15 17.30 2.28
CA GLU A 130 25.28 17.43 1.35
C GLU A 130 24.82 16.97 -0.04
N PRO A 131 25.15 17.71 -1.11
CA PRO A 131 24.81 17.28 -2.45
C PRO A 131 25.68 16.08 -2.81
N ARG A 132 25.11 14.87 -2.76
CA ARG A 132 25.65 13.74 -3.52
C ARG A 132 25.41 14.03 -4.99
N GLY A 133 26.46 14.50 -5.65
CA GLY A 133 26.42 14.91 -7.04
C GLY A 133 26.06 13.79 -8.02
N GLY A 134 25.37 14.19 -9.09
CA GLY A 134 25.55 13.65 -10.43
C GLY A 134 24.52 12.63 -10.89
N GLY A 135 23.55 13.08 -11.70
CA GLY A 135 22.77 12.23 -12.61
C GLY A 135 21.31 12.63 -12.67
N GLY A 136 20.91 13.30 -13.76
CA GLY A 136 19.55 13.78 -13.98
C GLY A 136 18.48 12.68 -14.02
N GLY A 137 17.28 13.06 -13.62
CA GLY A 137 16.07 12.24 -13.66
C GLY A 137 14.99 12.92 -12.84
N ALA A 138 13.82 13.12 -13.45
CA ALA A 138 12.69 13.90 -12.93
C ALA A 138 12.33 13.59 -11.47
N GLU A 139 11.96 14.65 -10.75
CA GLU A 139 11.42 14.62 -9.39
C GLU A 139 10.16 13.75 -9.34
N PRO A 140 10.12 12.65 -8.57
CA PRO A 140 8.85 12.07 -8.19
C PRO A 140 8.41 12.72 -6.88
N SER A 141 7.72 13.87 -6.99
CA SER A 141 6.99 14.44 -5.86
C SER A 141 5.67 13.70 -5.71
N ILE A 142 5.64 12.77 -4.76
CA ILE A 142 4.42 12.09 -4.33
C ILE A 142 3.95 12.81 -3.08
N VAL A 143 2.75 13.39 -3.13
CA VAL A 143 2.11 14.02 -1.99
C VAL A 143 0.85 13.21 -1.66
N VAL A 144 0.85 12.57 -0.49
CA VAL A 144 -0.28 11.77 0.03
C VAL A 144 -1.04 12.57 1.08
#